data_AF-A0A7C5BRZ0-F1
#
_entry.id   AF-A0A7C5BRZ0-F1
#
_cell.length_a   1.000
_cell.length_b   1.000
_cell.length_c   1.000
_cell.angle_alpha   90.00
_cell.angle_beta   90.00
_cell.angle_gamma   90.00
#
_symmetry.space_group_name_H-M   'P 1'
#
loop_
_entity.id
_entity.type
_entity.pdbx_description
1 polymer ?
#
loop_
_entity_poly.entity_id
_entity_poly.type
_entity_poly.pdbx_seq_one_letter_code
_entity_poly.pdbx_strand_id
1 'polypeptide(L)'
;MIQTLKSRVLEHWDDIAPGVSKPKDLSYMLQGSQSYRAPYTKVIVLFFRPGDDSPVVVGKVPDDPQFAGIVEREYEHIKRMHDGPYPDALKNAIPRPIALEQIGKDIVLLETAIVGESMSLQLLRNARDEQYMREAFEDALAWLTLMQNDELKGEAGAAQATAVVEETLGYYRELYSPEGDEKQVLEDAWAVVKPLIGAGLPVVPVHGDFWVNNIFRRERQVVGVLDWEFARPASIPVWDLFQFEFSMGIAANPKIELRGIFLTAFFRDGSLKQGFRKATRAYCKAQSMDYDPKVIEALFVLWLADRAVNERYLFGRSYETDMLRHDNMSLYLENRKPNWGTFAD
;
A
#
# COMPACT_ATOMS: atom_id res chain seq x y z
N MET A 1 -0.22 -1.72 30.45
CA MET A 1 -0.47 -1.99 29.02
C MET A 1 -0.01 -3.39 28.59
N ILE A 2 1.28 -3.70 28.54
CA ILE A 2 1.75 -5.00 28.00
C ILE A 2 1.17 -6.23 28.71
N GLN A 3 1.10 -6.25 30.04
CA GLN A 3 0.47 -7.37 30.76
C GLN A 3 -1.02 -7.54 30.44
N THR A 4 -1.72 -6.41 30.23
CA THR A 4 -3.11 -6.41 29.77
C THR A 4 -3.22 -6.99 28.37
N LEU A 5 -2.34 -6.56 27.44
CA LEU A 5 -2.31 -7.10 26.08
C LEU A 5 -2.03 -8.59 26.04
N LYS A 6 -1.03 -9.08 26.79
CA LYS A 6 -0.78 -10.52 26.95
C LYS A 6 -2.04 -11.27 27.40
N SER A 7 -2.73 -10.73 28.41
CA SER A 7 -3.96 -11.34 28.93
C SER A 7 -5.04 -11.40 27.85
N ARG A 8 -5.22 -10.33 27.07
CA ARG A 8 -6.16 -10.30 25.93
C ARG A 8 -5.80 -11.29 24.84
N VAL A 9 -4.52 -11.36 24.43
CA VAL A 9 -4.06 -12.37 23.47
C VAL A 9 -4.33 -13.79 23.98
N LEU A 10 -4.14 -14.04 25.27
CA LEU A 10 -4.47 -15.31 25.90
C LEU A 10 -5.98 -15.58 25.95
N GLU A 11 -6.83 -14.56 26.15
CA GLU A 11 -8.29 -14.70 26.10
C GLU A 11 -8.79 -15.14 24.71
N HIS A 12 -8.18 -14.64 23.64
CA HIS A 12 -8.49 -15.00 22.25
C HIS A 12 -7.71 -16.22 21.73
N TRP A 13 -7.08 -17.02 22.61
CA TRP A 13 -6.12 -18.04 22.18
C TRP A 13 -6.72 -19.11 21.25
N ASP A 14 -7.93 -19.56 21.54
CA ASP A 14 -8.60 -20.61 20.76
C ASP A 14 -8.91 -20.14 19.33
N ASP A 15 -9.14 -18.83 19.16
CA ASP A 15 -9.28 -18.23 17.84
C ASP A 15 -7.93 -18.08 17.17
N ILE A 16 -6.88 -17.66 17.90
CA ILE A 16 -5.51 -17.44 17.38
C ILE A 16 -4.91 -18.73 16.83
N ALA A 17 -4.97 -19.80 17.63
CA ALA A 17 -4.35 -21.09 17.31
C ALA A 17 -5.32 -22.24 17.64
N PRO A 18 -6.34 -22.48 16.81
CA PRO A 18 -7.34 -23.52 17.05
C PRO A 18 -6.69 -24.89 17.22
N GLY A 19 -7.06 -25.59 18.30
CA GLY A 19 -6.53 -26.92 18.62
C GLY A 19 -5.12 -26.94 19.21
N VAL A 20 -4.49 -25.79 19.43
CA VAL A 20 -3.19 -25.68 20.11
C VAL A 20 -3.40 -25.30 21.57
N SER A 21 -2.78 -26.04 22.50
CA SER A 21 -2.85 -25.76 23.93
C SER A 21 -2.45 -24.31 24.27
N LYS A 22 -3.30 -23.62 25.02
CA LYS A 22 -3.06 -22.26 25.52
C LYS A 22 -1.79 -22.20 26.39
N PRO A 23 -0.80 -21.37 26.03
CA PRO A 23 0.39 -21.20 26.86
C PRO A 23 0.05 -20.47 28.15
N LYS A 24 0.86 -20.67 29.20
CA LYS A 24 0.67 -19.98 30.49
C LYS A 24 1.08 -18.50 30.43
N ASP A 25 2.02 -18.17 29.55
CA ASP A 25 2.51 -16.82 29.29
C ASP A 25 3.07 -16.74 27.87
N LEU A 26 3.27 -15.53 27.37
CA LEU A 26 3.85 -15.21 26.06
C LEU A 26 5.12 -14.37 26.26
N SER A 27 6.16 -14.56 25.46
CA SER A 27 7.21 -13.54 25.34
C SER A 27 6.75 -12.43 24.38
N TYR A 28 7.38 -11.26 24.44
CA TYR A 28 7.06 -10.17 23.54
C TYR A 28 8.29 -9.39 23.10
N MET A 29 8.22 -8.77 21.93
CA MET A 29 9.17 -7.78 21.43
C MET A 29 8.43 -6.49 21.10
N LEU A 30 8.99 -5.35 21.50
CA LEU A 30 8.50 -4.03 21.11
C LEU A 30 9.31 -3.52 19.93
N GLN A 31 8.62 -3.11 18.88
CA GLN A 31 9.18 -2.40 17.77
C GLN A 31 8.50 -1.03 17.72
N GLY A 32 9.22 0.00 18.18
CA GLY A 32 8.80 1.38 18.00
C GLY A 32 9.11 1.85 16.59
N SER A 33 8.24 2.67 16.01
CA SER A 33 8.59 3.43 14.81
C SER A 33 9.68 4.44 15.16
N GLN A 34 10.92 4.23 14.68
CA GLN A 34 12.04 5.17 14.88
C GLN A 34 11.96 6.41 13.97
N SER A 35 10.80 6.71 13.39
CA SER A 35 10.63 7.97 12.67
C SER A 35 10.40 9.10 13.66
N TYR A 36 11.47 9.61 14.27
CA TYR A 36 11.47 10.74 15.22
C TYR A 36 10.87 12.05 14.67
N ARG A 37 10.35 12.04 13.43
CA ARG A 37 9.76 13.19 12.73
C ARG A 37 8.35 12.94 12.19
N ALA A 38 7.81 11.72 12.31
CA ALA A 38 6.46 11.43 11.84
C ALA A 38 5.41 11.89 12.87
N PRO A 39 4.38 12.66 12.48
CA PRO A 39 3.25 12.98 13.35
C PRO A 39 2.48 11.72 13.74
N TYR A 40 2.45 10.70 12.87
CA TYR A 40 1.88 9.40 13.19
C TYR A 40 2.97 8.36 13.40
N THR A 41 3.01 7.79 14.61
CA THR A 41 3.81 6.61 14.94
C THR A 41 2.94 5.60 15.69
N LYS A 42 3.31 4.33 15.58
CA LYS A 42 2.69 3.22 16.31
C LYS A 42 3.76 2.36 16.97
N VAL A 43 3.50 1.90 18.19
CA VAL A 43 4.22 0.77 18.78
C VAL A 43 3.64 -0.52 18.23
N ILE A 44 4.52 -1.33 17.64
CA ILE A 44 4.22 -2.70 17.26
C ILE A 44 4.68 -3.62 18.40
N VAL A 45 3.77 -4.46 18.89
CA VAL A 45 4.03 -5.46 19.92
C VAL A 45 3.92 -6.84 19.29
N LEU A 46 5.02 -7.54 19.16
CA LEU A 46 5.06 -8.90 18.63
C LEU A 46 4.99 -9.89 19.79
N PHE A 47 4.03 -10.80 19.79
CA PHE A 47 3.85 -11.82 20.82
C PHE A 47 4.30 -13.19 20.31
N PHE A 48 5.05 -13.91 21.15
CA PHE A 48 5.67 -15.19 20.82
C PHE A 48 5.20 -16.25 21.82
N ARG A 49 5.00 -17.48 21.33
CA ARG A 49 4.83 -18.64 22.23
C ARG A 49 6.17 -19.01 22.86
N PRO A 50 6.17 -19.64 24.04
CA PRO A 50 7.38 -20.22 24.61
C PRO A 50 8.05 -21.20 23.64
N GLY A 51 9.28 -20.90 23.24
CA GLY A 51 10.10 -21.73 22.35
C GLY A 51 9.98 -21.40 20.86
N ASP A 52 9.05 -20.53 20.45
CA ASP A 52 8.95 -20.08 19.07
C ASP A 52 9.98 -18.97 18.77
N ASP A 53 10.49 -18.96 17.54
CA ASP A 53 11.36 -17.90 16.99
C ASP A 53 10.58 -16.84 16.21
N SER A 54 9.30 -17.08 15.95
CA SER A 54 8.42 -16.26 15.13
C SER A 54 7.19 -15.82 15.94
N PRO A 55 6.70 -14.59 15.75
CA PRO A 55 5.52 -14.14 16.46
C PRO A 55 4.26 -14.87 15.98
N VAL A 56 3.29 -15.01 16.88
CA VAL A 56 1.95 -15.56 16.57
C VAL A 56 0.89 -14.47 16.48
N VAL A 57 1.09 -13.34 17.18
CA VAL A 57 0.17 -12.20 17.21
C VAL A 57 0.96 -10.90 17.15
N VAL A 58 0.38 -9.91 16.47
CA VAL A 58 0.85 -8.54 16.41
C VAL A 58 -0.19 -7.64 17.07
N GLY A 59 0.26 -6.81 18.01
CA GLY A 59 -0.51 -5.70 18.55
C GLY A 59 -0.03 -4.38 17.96
N LYS A 60 -0.93 -3.56 17.44
CA LYS A 60 -0.64 -2.22 16.92
C LYS A 60 -1.29 -1.18 17.82
N VAL A 61 -0.46 -0.34 18.44
CA VAL A 61 -0.89 0.72 19.36
C VAL A 61 -0.43 2.06 18.79
N PRO A 62 -1.34 2.93 18.33
CA PRO A 62 -0.99 4.31 17.99
C PRO A 62 -0.34 5.01 19.18
N ASP A 63 0.73 5.78 18.94
CA ASP A 63 1.40 6.51 20.02
C ASP A 63 0.59 7.73 20.49
N ASP A 64 -0.32 8.22 19.64
CA ASP A 64 -1.25 9.29 19.94
C ASP A 64 -2.71 8.86 19.61
N PRO A 65 -3.64 8.94 20.58
CA PRO A 65 -5.05 8.60 20.39
C PRO A 65 -5.75 9.31 19.23
N GLN A 66 -5.28 10.49 18.79
CA GLN A 66 -5.88 11.17 17.63
C GLN A 66 -5.78 10.34 16.33
N PHE A 67 -4.87 9.36 16.29
CA PHE A 67 -4.68 8.45 15.17
C PHE A 67 -5.31 7.06 15.39
N ALA A 68 -6.15 6.90 16.41
CA ALA A 68 -6.91 5.66 16.62
C ALA A 68 -7.68 5.26 15.35
N GLY A 69 -8.28 6.23 14.66
CA GLY A 69 -9.02 5.97 13.41
C GLY A 69 -8.22 5.28 12.32
N ILE A 70 -6.88 5.35 12.34
CA ILE A 70 -6.02 4.63 11.38
C ILE A 70 -6.07 3.11 11.62
N VAL A 71 -5.85 2.68 12.87
CA VAL A 71 -5.88 1.25 13.23
C VAL A 71 -7.30 0.68 13.20
N GLU A 72 -8.32 1.51 13.46
CA GLU A 72 -9.73 1.12 13.29
C GLU A 72 -10.04 0.83 11.81
N ARG A 73 -9.60 1.69 10.89
CA ARG A 73 -9.78 1.46 9.45
C ARG A 73 -9.05 0.21 8.97
N GLU A 74 -7.83 -0.02 9.45
CA GLU A 74 -7.08 -1.23 9.15
C GLU A 74 -7.85 -2.49 9.58
N TYR A 75 -8.33 -2.53 10.84
CA TYR A 75 -9.15 -3.63 11.35
C TYR A 75 -10.39 -3.87 10.49
N GLU A 76 -11.17 -2.83 10.20
CA GLU A 76 -12.41 -2.94 9.43
C GLU A 76 -12.16 -3.39 8.00
N HIS A 77 -11.07 -2.95 7.38
CA HIS A 77 -10.72 -3.39 6.03
C HIS A 77 -10.34 -4.86 6.01
N ILE A 78 -9.40 -5.28 6.86
CA ILE A 78 -8.96 -6.67 6.95
C ILE A 78 -10.15 -7.58 7.26
N LYS A 79 -11.01 -7.19 8.21
CA LYS A 79 -12.23 -7.93 8.57
C LYS A 79 -13.16 -8.09 7.38
N ARG A 80 -13.43 -7.02 6.63
CA ARG A 80 -14.24 -7.09 5.39
C ARG A 80 -13.64 -8.06 4.37
N MET A 81 -12.32 -8.15 4.26
CA MET A 81 -11.70 -9.11 3.34
C MET A 81 -11.88 -10.56 3.79
N HIS A 82 -11.77 -10.84 5.10
CA HIS A 82 -12.02 -12.18 5.65
C HIS A 82 -13.50 -12.59 5.55
N ASP A 83 -14.42 -11.66 5.80
CA ASP A 83 -15.86 -11.90 5.75
C ASP A 83 -16.40 -11.89 4.30
N GLY A 84 -15.67 -11.26 3.38
CA GLY A 84 -16.05 -11.10 1.98
C GLY A 84 -15.81 -12.34 1.12
N PRO A 85 -16.20 -12.27 -0.16
CA PRO A 85 -16.09 -13.39 -1.11
C PRO A 85 -14.67 -13.55 -1.70
N TYR A 86 -13.63 -13.22 -0.93
CA TYR A 86 -12.25 -13.40 -1.37
C TYR A 86 -11.83 -14.88 -1.33
N PRO A 87 -10.97 -15.34 -2.25
CA PRO A 87 -10.42 -16.69 -2.20
C PRO A 87 -9.61 -16.95 -0.94
N ASP A 88 -9.62 -18.20 -0.45
CA ASP A 88 -8.84 -18.60 0.74
C ASP A 88 -7.34 -18.32 0.59
N ALA A 89 -6.80 -18.45 -0.63
CA ALA A 89 -5.40 -18.11 -0.92
C ALA A 89 -5.07 -16.65 -0.55
N LEU A 90 -6.01 -15.73 -0.76
CA LEU A 90 -5.84 -14.33 -0.40
C LEU A 90 -6.05 -14.12 1.10
N LYS A 91 -7.10 -14.71 1.67
CA LYS A 91 -7.38 -14.60 3.12
C LYS A 91 -6.23 -15.13 3.97
N ASN A 92 -5.55 -16.18 3.50
CA ASN A 92 -4.36 -16.74 4.15
C ASN A 92 -3.10 -15.90 3.97
N ALA A 93 -3.09 -14.95 3.02
CA ALA A 93 -1.97 -14.05 2.73
C ALA A 93 -2.18 -12.64 3.30
N ILE A 94 -3.15 -12.45 4.19
CA ILE A 94 -3.34 -11.20 4.95
C ILE A 94 -3.47 -11.54 6.44
N PRO A 95 -3.12 -10.61 7.35
CA PRO A 95 -3.37 -10.82 8.78
C PRO A 95 -4.84 -11.16 9.02
N ARG A 96 -5.13 -12.07 9.96
CA ARG A 96 -6.48 -12.28 10.45
C ARG A 96 -6.73 -11.32 11.61
N PRO A 97 -7.84 -10.56 11.58
CA PRO A 97 -8.15 -9.64 12.65
C PRO A 97 -8.62 -10.46 13.86
N ILE A 98 -8.00 -10.25 15.01
CA ILE A 98 -8.36 -10.93 16.26
C ILE A 98 -9.32 -10.03 17.04
N ALA A 99 -8.90 -8.80 17.33
CA ALA A 99 -9.70 -7.86 18.10
C ALA A 99 -9.27 -6.41 17.86
N LEU A 100 -10.21 -5.50 18.11
CA LEU A 100 -9.97 -4.06 18.21
C LEU A 100 -10.52 -3.62 19.57
N GLU A 101 -9.63 -3.25 20.49
CA GLU A 101 -9.99 -3.05 21.89
C GLU A 101 -9.49 -1.71 22.45
N GLN A 102 -10.31 -1.12 23.31
CA GLN A 102 -9.90 0.00 24.15
C GLN A 102 -9.19 -0.54 25.41
N ILE A 103 -7.90 -0.22 25.57
CA ILE A 103 -7.11 -0.58 26.75
C ILE A 103 -6.62 0.70 27.43
N GLY A 104 -7.29 1.08 28.52
CA GLY A 104 -7.06 2.39 29.13
C GLY A 104 -7.50 3.49 28.16
N LYS A 105 -6.59 4.37 27.76
CA LYS A 105 -6.86 5.46 26.80
C LYS A 105 -6.53 5.11 25.34
N ASP A 106 -5.88 3.97 25.11
CA ASP A 106 -5.35 3.61 23.79
C ASP A 106 -6.28 2.59 23.11
N ILE A 107 -6.51 2.78 21.81
CA ILE A 107 -7.13 1.77 20.94
C ILE A 107 -6.03 0.84 20.43
N VAL A 108 -6.25 -0.46 20.53
CA VAL A 108 -5.29 -1.48 20.12
C VAL A 108 -5.92 -2.45 19.14
N LEU A 109 -5.26 -2.61 17.98
CA LEU A 109 -5.54 -3.66 17.02
C LEU A 109 -4.69 -4.89 17.34
N LEU A 110 -5.32 -6.03 17.52
CA LEU A 110 -4.69 -7.35 17.58
C LEU A 110 -4.98 -8.13 16.29
N GLU A 111 -3.94 -8.64 15.65
CA GLU A 111 -4.02 -9.44 14.42
C GLU A 111 -3.01 -10.59 14.43
N THR A 112 -3.24 -11.64 13.63
CA THR A 112 -2.25 -12.72 13.51
C THR A 112 -0.98 -12.22 12.84
N ALA A 113 0.17 -12.71 13.29
CA ALA A 113 1.42 -12.44 12.60
C ALA A 113 1.52 -13.18 11.26
N ILE A 114 2.12 -12.53 10.26
CA ILE A 114 2.56 -13.17 9.03
C ILE A 114 4.01 -13.61 9.22
N VAL A 115 4.27 -14.89 9.00
CA VAL A 115 5.62 -15.47 9.08
C VAL A 115 6.22 -15.55 7.68
N GLY A 116 7.37 -14.92 7.49
CA GLY A 116 8.12 -14.95 6.25
C GLY A 116 9.18 -13.85 6.20
N GLU A 117 9.71 -13.61 5.02
CA GLU A 117 10.66 -12.53 4.77
C GLU A 117 10.05 -11.50 3.82
N SER A 118 10.31 -10.21 4.09
CA SER A 118 9.85 -9.14 3.21
C SER A 118 10.50 -9.27 1.83
N MET A 119 9.74 -8.92 0.80
CA MET A 119 10.19 -8.90 -0.58
C MET A 119 11.35 -7.92 -0.76
N SER A 120 11.38 -6.80 -0.04
CA SER A 120 12.49 -5.85 -0.09
C SER A 120 13.84 -6.44 0.34
N LEU A 121 13.89 -7.21 1.43
CA LEU A 121 15.11 -7.88 1.88
C LEU A 121 15.56 -8.95 0.88
N GLN A 122 14.59 -9.70 0.37
CA GLN A 122 14.78 -10.69 -0.68
C GLN A 122 15.36 -10.07 -1.97
N LEU A 123 14.80 -8.95 -2.44
CA LEU A 123 15.29 -8.21 -3.60
C LEU A 123 16.68 -7.63 -3.36
N LEU A 124 16.95 -7.08 -2.17
CA LEU A 124 18.27 -6.54 -1.83
C LEU A 124 19.37 -7.62 -1.91
N ARG A 125 19.09 -8.83 -1.40
CA ARG A 125 20.04 -9.96 -1.49
C ARG A 125 20.25 -10.44 -2.92
N ASN A 126 19.22 -10.32 -3.76
CA ASN A 126 19.20 -10.81 -5.14
C ASN A 126 19.25 -9.66 -6.17
N ALA A 127 19.78 -8.49 -5.81
CA ALA A 127 19.69 -7.28 -6.64
C ALA A 127 20.39 -7.38 -8.02
N ARG A 128 21.21 -8.41 -8.24
CA ARG A 128 21.89 -8.71 -9.51
C ARG A 128 21.24 -9.84 -10.31
N ASP A 129 20.23 -10.50 -9.75
CA ASP A 129 19.53 -11.59 -10.39
C ASP A 129 18.26 -11.05 -11.06
N GLU A 130 18.38 -10.75 -12.36
CA GLU A 130 17.28 -10.24 -13.17
C GLU A 130 16.11 -11.22 -13.27
N GLN A 131 16.39 -12.52 -13.23
CA GLN A 131 15.34 -13.53 -13.23
C GLN A 131 14.58 -13.47 -11.91
N TYR A 132 15.27 -13.43 -10.78
CA TYR A 132 14.64 -13.30 -9.47
C TYR A 132 13.76 -12.06 -9.35
N MET A 133 14.26 -10.90 -9.80
CA MET A 133 13.49 -9.65 -9.78
C MET A 133 12.21 -9.74 -10.62
N ARG A 134 12.30 -10.38 -11.80
CA ARG A 134 11.15 -10.60 -12.69
C ARG A 134 10.12 -11.51 -12.04
N GLU A 135 10.56 -12.58 -11.41
CA GLU A 135 9.67 -13.53 -10.72
C GLU A 135 9.00 -12.89 -9.50
N ALA A 136 9.75 -12.12 -8.70
CA ALA A 136 9.18 -11.39 -7.57
C ALA A 136 8.12 -10.37 -8.03
N PHE A 137 8.36 -9.71 -9.17
CA PHE A 137 7.40 -8.80 -9.80
C PHE A 137 6.13 -9.54 -10.25
N GLU A 138 6.30 -10.67 -10.96
CA GLU A 138 5.19 -11.51 -11.43
C GLU A 138 4.33 -12.04 -10.28
N ASP A 139 4.95 -12.47 -9.18
CA ASP A 139 4.24 -12.98 -8.01
C ASP A 139 3.40 -11.90 -7.31
N ALA A 140 3.96 -10.69 -7.15
CA ALA A 140 3.22 -9.55 -6.61
C ALA A 140 2.07 -9.12 -7.53
N LEU A 141 2.31 -9.08 -8.85
CA LEU A 141 1.29 -8.72 -9.83
C LEU A 141 0.14 -9.73 -9.86
N ALA A 142 0.46 -11.03 -9.78
CA ALA A 142 -0.53 -12.09 -9.71
C ALA A 142 -1.39 -11.96 -8.44
N TRP A 143 -0.77 -11.70 -7.30
CA TRP A 143 -1.49 -11.46 -6.04
C TRP A 143 -2.37 -10.21 -6.12
N LEU A 144 -1.84 -9.10 -6.64
CA LEU A 144 -2.58 -7.84 -6.78
C LEU A 144 -3.79 -7.99 -7.70
N THR A 145 -3.61 -8.67 -8.83
CA THR A 145 -4.69 -8.95 -9.79
C THR A 145 -5.79 -9.80 -9.15
N LEU A 146 -5.42 -10.80 -8.33
CA LEU A 146 -6.37 -11.63 -7.60
C LEU A 146 -7.14 -10.81 -6.55
N MET A 147 -6.46 -9.91 -5.83
CA MET A 147 -7.05 -9.04 -4.83
C MET A 147 -8.09 -8.08 -5.43
N GLN A 148 -7.79 -7.57 -6.62
CA GLN A 148 -8.58 -6.55 -7.29
C GLN A 148 -9.58 -7.13 -8.31
N ASN A 149 -9.88 -8.43 -8.23
CA ASN A 149 -10.69 -9.12 -9.24
C ASN A 149 -12.10 -8.51 -9.43
N ASP A 150 -12.60 -8.60 -10.66
CA ASP A 150 -13.85 -8.02 -11.16
C ASP A 150 -15.10 -8.44 -10.39
N GLU A 151 -15.11 -9.65 -9.82
CA GLU A 151 -16.23 -10.17 -9.01
C GLU A 151 -16.44 -9.39 -7.70
N LEU A 152 -15.46 -8.56 -7.31
CA LEU A 152 -15.46 -7.75 -6.10
C LEU A 152 -15.87 -6.29 -6.38
N LYS A 153 -16.21 -5.96 -7.64
CA LYS A 153 -16.69 -4.63 -8.05
C LYS A 153 -18.13 -4.41 -7.57
N GLY A 154 -18.30 -3.66 -6.47
CA GLY A 154 -19.62 -3.27 -5.99
C GLY A 154 -20.21 -2.08 -6.79
N GLU A 155 -21.53 -2.07 -7.01
CA GLU A 155 -22.25 -0.97 -7.71
C GLU A 155 -22.10 0.41 -7.01
N ALA A 156 -21.85 0.42 -5.70
CA ALA A 156 -21.57 1.65 -4.94
C ALA A 156 -20.16 2.23 -5.20
N GLY A 157 -19.30 1.51 -5.95
CA GLY A 157 -17.89 1.85 -6.12
C GLY A 157 -17.64 3.17 -6.85
N ALA A 158 -18.41 3.49 -7.90
CA ALA A 158 -18.15 4.67 -8.73
C ALA A 158 -18.29 5.99 -7.95
N ALA A 159 -19.35 6.13 -7.15
CA ALA A 159 -19.55 7.32 -6.32
C ALA A 159 -18.48 7.43 -5.22
N GLN A 160 -18.11 6.29 -4.62
CA GLN A 160 -17.06 6.25 -3.61
C GLN A 160 -15.68 6.59 -4.18
N ALA A 161 -15.30 6.02 -5.33
CA ALA A 161 -14.03 6.36 -5.99
C ALA A 161 -13.98 7.83 -6.42
N THR A 162 -15.10 8.37 -6.90
CA THR A 162 -15.20 9.81 -7.22
C THR A 162 -14.95 10.64 -5.97
N ALA A 163 -15.60 10.31 -4.85
CA ALA A 163 -15.41 11.02 -3.58
C ALA A 163 -13.96 10.93 -3.09
N VAL A 164 -13.32 9.76 -3.20
CA VAL A 164 -11.90 9.56 -2.84
C VAL A 164 -10.99 10.48 -3.64
N VAL A 165 -11.16 10.55 -4.97
CA VAL A 165 -10.32 11.42 -5.81
C VAL A 165 -10.59 12.90 -5.49
N GLU A 166 -11.85 13.30 -5.32
CA GLU A 166 -12.21 14.68 -4.99
C GLU A 166 -11.69 15.12 -3.62
N GLU A 167 -11.76 14.22 -2.62
CA GLU A 167 -11.20 14.43 -1.28
C GLU A 167 -9.68 14.55 -1.33
N THR A 168 -8.98 13.65 -2.02
CA THR A 168 -7.53 13.71 -2.24
C THR A 168 -7.12 15.03 -2.89
N LEU A 169 -7.81 15.47 -3.95
CA LEU A 169 -7.53 16.75 -4.60
C LEU A 169 -7.84 17.94 -3.68
N GLY A 170 -8.88 17.84 -2.86
CA GLY A 170 -9.20 18.82 -1.83
C GLY A 170 -8.05 18.99 -0.82
N TYR A 171 -7.59 17.88 -0.24
CA TYR A 171 -6.46 17.87 0.69
C TYR A 171 -5.16 18.32 0.03
N TYR A 172 -4.89 17.90 -1.20
CA TYR A 172 -3.70 18.34 -1.92
C TYR A 172 -3.69 19.87 -2.08
N ARG A 173 -4.84 20.46 -2.45
CA ARG A 173 -4.97 21.92 -2.56
C ARG A 173 -4.76 22.63 -1.23
N GLU A 174 -5.32 22.11 -0.15
CA GLU A 174 -5.14 22.68 1.18
C GLU A 174 -3.67 22.62 1.64
N LEU A 175 -2.99 21.50 1.37
CA LEU A 175 -1.63 21.26 1.84
C LEU A 175 -0.57 22.01 1.04
N TYR A 176 -0.73 22.07 -0.29
CA TYR A 176 0.32 22.54 -1.21
C TYR A 176 -0.03 23.83 -1.94
N SER A 177 -1.31 24.23 -1.99
CA SER A 177 -1.76 25.43 -2.72
C SER A 177 -1.23 25.47 -4.16
N PRO A 178 -1.53 24.47 -5.01
CA PRO A 178 -0.96 24.36 -6.35
C PRO A 178 -1.38 25.55 -7.22
N GLU A 179 -0.44 26.06 -8.01
CA GLU A 179 -0.61 27.19 -8.94
C GLU A 179 -0.09 26.85 -10.34
N GLY A 180 -0.40 27.69 -11.33
CA GLY A 180 0.13 27.56 -12.70
C GLY A 180 -0.08 26.18 -13.32
N ASP A 181 0.98 25.61 -13.89
CA ASP A 181 0.97 24.33 -14.62
C ASP A 181 0.58 23.14 -13.72
N GLU A 182 0.94 23.18 -12.43
CA GLU A 182 0.60 22.12 -11.48
C GLU A 182 -0.91 22.04 -11.25
N LYS A 183 -1.54 23.19 -10.99
CA LYS A 183 -3.00 23.27 -10.86
C LYS A 183 -3.67 22.79 -12.14
N GLN A 184 -3.20 23.27 -13.29
CA GLN A 184 -3.79 22.92 -14.58
C GLN A 184 -3.70 21.41 -14.85
N VAL A 185 -2.56 20.77 -14.57
CA VAL A 185 -2.42 19.34 -14.85
C VAL A 185 -3.29 18.46 -13.96
N LEU A 186 -3.51 18.85 -12.70
CA LEU A 186 -4.43 18.18 -11.80
C LEU A 186 -5.88 18.31 -12.28
N GLU A 187 -6.27 19.50 -12.72
CA GLU A 187 -7.62 19.76 -13.27
C GLU A 187 -7.85 19.00 -14.59
N ASP A 188 -6.87 19.00 -15.48
CA ASP A 188 -6.92 18.24 -16.75
C ASP A 188 -7.01 16.73 -16.49
N ALA A 189 -6.16 16.20 -15.60
CA ALA A 189 -6.17 14.78 -15.24
C ALA A 189 -7.53 14.38 -14.65
N TRP A 190 -8.10 15.21 -13.78
CA TRP A 190 -9.42 14.92 -13.22
C TRP A 190 -10.54 15.00 -14.27
N ALA A 191 -10.48 15.97 -15.19
CA ALA A 191 -11.44 16.09 -16.28
C ALA A 191 -11.44 14.87 -17.21
N VAL A 192 -10.29 14.22 -17.39
CA VAL A 192 -10.17 12.95 -18.14
C VAL A 192 -10.77 11.77 -17.37
N VAL A 193 -10.45 11.64 -16.08
CA VAL A 193 -10.77 10.43 -15.30
C VAL A 193 -12.21 10.43 -14.78
N LYS A 194 -12.74 11.57 -14.34
CA LYS A 194 -14.09 11.68 -13.76
C LYS A 194 -15.21 11.05 -14.60
N PRO A 195 -15.35 11.34 -15.91
CA PRO A 195 -16.40 10.73 -16.72
C PRO A 195 -16.21 9.22 -16.89
N LEU A 196 -14.98 8.71 -16.83
CA LEU A 196 -14.68 7.29 -17.01
C LEU A 196 -15.10 6.47 -15.80
N ILE A 197 -14.98 7.01 -14.58
CA ILE A 197 -15.48 6.33 -13.35
C ILE A 197 -16.97 6.01 -13.48
N GLY A 198 -17.78 6.95 -14.00
CA GLY A 198 -19.21 6.72 -14.26
C GLY A 198 -19.50 5.88 -15.50
N ALA A 199 -18.55 5.75 -16.42
CA ALA A 199 -18.70 5.06 -17.70
C ALA A 199 -18.10 3.64 -17.73
N GLY A 200 -17.69 3.10 -16.57
CA GLY A 200 -17.23 1.72 -16.43
C GLY A 200 -15.74 1.54 -16.19
N LEU A 201 -14.99 2.60 -15.86
CA LEU A 201 -13.64 2.44 -15.31
C LEU A 201 -13.72 1.55 -14.06
N PRO A 202 -12.95 0.47 -13.98
CA PRO A 202 -12.93 -0.41 -12.82
C PRO A 202 -12.66 0.34 -11.52
N VAL A 203 -13.49 0.09 -10.52
CA VAL A 203 -13.28 0.52 -9.15
C VAL A 203 -13.18 -0.70 -8.27
N VAL A 204 -12.08 -0.80 -7.53
CA VAL A 204 -11.72 -2.02 -6.78
C VAL A 204 -11.27 -1.67 -5.37
N PRO A 205 -11.31 -2.63 -4.44
CA PRO A 205 -10.56 -2.55 -3.19
C PRO A 205 -9.07 -2.32 -3.49
N VAL A 206 -8.43 -1.43 -2.76
CA VAL A 206 -6.98 -1.16 -2.88
C VAL A 206 -6.32 -1.27 -1.52
N HIS A 207 -5.05 -1.66 -1.52
CA HIS A 207 -4.21 -1.71 -0.34
C HIS A 207 -3.80 -0.30 0.10
N GLY A 208 -3.54 0.60 -0.87
CA GLY A 208 -3.19 2.01 -0.62
C GLY A 208 -1.71 2.25 -0.28
N ASP A 209 -1.01 1.24 0.23
CA ASP A 209 0.47 1.26 0.36
C ASP A 209 1.12 -0.05 -0.13
N PHE A 210 0.78 -0.47 -1.35
CA PHE A 210 1.28 -1.72 -1.93
C PHE A 210 2.73 -1.58 -2.42
N TRP A 211 3.68 -1.71 -1.49
CA TRP A 211 5.12 -1.60 -1.75
C TRP A 211 5.91 -2.81 -1.24
N VAL A 212 7.12 -3.04 -1.76
CA VAL A 212 7.96 -4.23 -1.49
C VAL A 212 8.29 -4.49 -0.02
N ASN A 213 8.14 -3.51 0.89
CA ASN A 213 8.35 -3.74 2.32
C ASN A 213 7.14 -4.40 2.99
N ASN A 214 5.93 -4.18 2.46
CA ASN A 214 4.69 -4.74 2.99
C ASN A 214 4.38 -6.12 2.41
N ILE A 215 5.10 -6.54 1.38
CA ILE A 215 4.87 -7.82 0.70
C ILE A 215 5.86 -8.86 1.24
N PHE A 216 5.34 -10.01 1.67
CA PHE A 216 6.09 -11.16 2.15
C PHE A 216 6.00 -12.28 1.13
N ARG A 217 7.14 -12.89 0.81
CA ARG A 217 7.24 -13.90 -0.25
C ARG A 217 7.95 -15.15 0.26
N ARG A 218 7.49 -16.33 -0.16
CA ARG A 218 8.15 -17.62 0.06
C ARG A 218 7.93 -18.50 -1.17
N GLU A 219 8.97 -19.22 -1.60
CA GLU A 219 8.87 -20.23 -2.68
C GLU A 219 8.13 -19.74 -3.94
N ARG A 220 8.39 -18.49 -4.35
CA ARG A 220 7.74 -17.84 -5.50
C ARG A 220 6.23 -17.61 -5.36
N GLN A 221 5.80 -17.32 -4.14
CA GLN A 221 4.41 -16.95 -3.87
C GLN A 221 4.38 -15.84 -2.82
N VAL A 222 3.46 -14.89 -2.98
CA VAL A 222 3.13 -13.94 -1.92
C VAL A 222 2.42 -14.71 -0.81
N VAL A 223 3.01 -14.72 0.38
CA VAL A 223 2.48 -15.40 1.57
C VAL A 223 1.95 -14.42 2.62
N GLY A 224 2.05 -13.11 2.34
CA GLY A 224 1.64 -12.08 3.27
C GLY A 224 1.67 -10.69 2.65
N VAL A 225 0.67 -9.89 2.96
CA VAL A 225 0.65 -8.45 2.70
C VAL A 225 0.20 -7.75 3.98
N LEU A 226 1.03 -6.83 4.46
CA LEU A 226 0.87 -6.13 5.75
C LEU A 226 0.54 -4.66 5.55
N ASP A 227 0.11 -4.01 6.65
CA ASP A 227 -0.05 -2.56 6.76
C ASP A 227 -1.16 -1.98 5.88
N TRP A 228 -2.40 -2.38 6.22
CA TRP A 228 -3.62 -2.06 5.49
C TRP A 228 -4.25 -0.73 5.91
N GLU A 229 -3.46 0.17 6.49
CA GLU A 229 -3.95 1.43 7.08
C GLU A 229 -4.43 2.46 6.05
N PHE A 230 -3.96 2.34 4.80
CA PHE A 230 -4.39 3.14 3.65
C PHE A 230 -5.41 2.42 2.77
N ALA A 231 -5.86 1.25 3.19
CA ALA A 231 -6.72 0.43 2.35
C ALA A 231 -8.10 1.07 2.18
N ARG A 232 -8.57 1.10 0.94
CA ARG A 232 -9.88 1.67 0.58
C ARG A 232 -10.72 0.58 -0.07
N PRO A 233 -12.01 0.44 0.29
CA PRO A 233 -12.85 -0.60 -0.29
C PRO A 233 -13.22 -0.33 -1.76
N ALA A 234 -13.01 0.89 -2.24
CA ALA A 234 -13.28 1.32 -3.61
C ALA A 234 -12.32 2.47 -3.98
N SER A 235 -11.42 2.24 -4.93
CA SER A 235 -10.47 3.22 -5.46
C SER A 235 -10.02 2.83 -6.87
N ILE A 236 -9.08 3.60 -7.41
CA ILE A 236 -8.46 3.37 -8.71
C ILE A 236 -7.48 2.18 -8.63
N PRO A 237 -7.65 1.11 -9.43
CA PRO A 237 -6.84 -0.11 -9.38
C PRO A 237 -5.34 0.13 -9.59
N VAL A 238 -4.98 0.92 -10.60
CA VAL A 238 -3.57 1.11 -11.01
C VAL A 238 -2.70 1.85 -9.99
N TRP A 239 -3.29 2.46 -8.95
CA TRP A 239 -2.52 3.20 -7.95
C TRP A 239 -1.62 2.28 -7.10
N ASP A 240 -2.12 1.10 -6.71
CA ASP A 240 -1.30 0.09 -6.05
C ASP A 240 -0.18 -0.42 -6.98
N LEU A 241 -0.46 -0.54 -8.28
CA LEU A 241 0.55 -0.94 -9.26
C LEU A 241 1.66 0.12 -9.39
N PHE A 242 1.32 1.41 -9.51
CA PHE A 242 2.33 2.48 -9.59
C PHE A 242 3.18 2.57 -8.32
N GLN A 243 2.56 2.39 -7.14
CA GLN A 243 3.28 2.30 -5.87
C GLN A 243 4.25 1.12 -5.87
N PHE A 244 3.80 -0.05 -6.32
CA PHE A 244 4.62 -1.24 -6.40
C PHE A 244 5.79 -1.07 -7.37
N GLU A 245 5.54 -0.63 -8.60
CA GLU A 245 6.55 -0.38 -9.63
C GLU A 245 7.62 0.61 -9.14
N PHE A 246 7.21 1.71 -8.52
CA PHE A 246 8.17 2.65 -7.93
C PHE A 246 9.03 1.98 -6.85
N SER A 247 8.40 1.23 -5.94
CA SER A 247 9.11 0.55 -4.85
C SER A 247 10.05 -0.56 -5.34
N MET A 248 9.70 -1.24 -6.43
CA MET A 248 10.56 -2.19 -7.12
C MET A 248 11.80 -1.50 -7.71
N GLY A 249 11.62 -0.31 -8.29
CA GLY A 249 12.72 0.53 -8.75
C GLY A 249 13.72 0.84 -7.63
N ILE A 250 13.21 1.20 -6.45
CA ILE A 250 14.02 1.47 -5.24
C ILE A 250 14.81 0.23 -4.83
N ALA A 251 14.13 -0.92 -4.68
CA ALA A 251 14.76 -2.15 -4.23
C ALA A 251 15.78 -2.72 -5.23
N ALA A 252 15.53 -2.58 -6.53
CA ALA A 252 16.45 -3.01 -7.59
C ALA A 252 17.71 -2.13 -7.68
N ASN A 253 17.64 -0.88 -7.21
CA ASN A 253 18.70 0.11 -7.39
C ASN A 253 18.97 0.93 -6.11
N PRO A 254 19.34 0.30 -4.98
CA PRO A 254 19.42 0.96 -3.67
C PRO A 254 20.53 2.03 -3.56
N LYS A 255 21.38 2.16 -4.59
CA LYS A 255 22.46 3.16 -4.66
C LYS A 255 22.06 4.43 -5.42
N ILE A 256 20.94 4.40 -6.14
CA ILE A 256 20.45 5.56 -6.87
C ILE A 256 19.54 6.33 -5.92
N GLU A 257 19.70 7.65 -5.88
CA GLU A 257 18.79 8.52 -5.14
C GLU A 257 17.35 8.38 -5.65
N LEU A 258 16.37 8.61 -4.79
CA LEU A 258 14.95 8.41 -5.10
C LEU A 258 14.47 9.22 -6.32
N ARG A 259 14.97 10.45 -6.51
CA ARG A 259 14.73 11.26 -7.72
C ARG A 259 15.20 10.53 -8.98
N GLY A 260 16.40 9.96 -8.94
CA GLY A 260 16.97 9.17 -10.03
C GLY A 260 16.17 7.89 -10.30
N ILE A 261 15.65 7.24 -9.27
CA ILE A 261 14.76 6.08 -9.40
C ILE A 261 13.46 6.46 -10.08
N PHE A 262 12.80 7.52 -9.61
CA PHE A 262 11.54 8.00 -10.18
C PHE A 262 11.69 8.30 -11.68
N LEU A 263 12.75 9.05 -12.03
CA LEU A 263 13.07 9.36 -13.43
C LEU A 263 13.36 8.10 -14.25
N THR A 264 14.10 7.13 -13.71
CA THR A 264 14.46 5.90 -14.43
C THR A 264 13.29 4.93 -14.58
N ALA A 265 12.40 4.88 -13.58
CA ALA A 265 11.20 4.05 -13.60
C ALA A 265 10.18 4.55 -14.63
N PHE A 266 9.98 5.87 -14.72
CA PHE A 266 8.82 6.41 -15.42
C PHE A 266 9.14 7.28 -16.65
N PHE A 267 10.32 7.89 -16.73
CA PHE A 267 10.62 8.89 -17.77
C PHE A 267 11.77 8.48 -18.70
N ARG A 268 12.89 7.98 -18.17
CA ARG A 268 14.08 7.64 -18.95
C ARG A 268 13.90 6.29 -19.65
N ASP A 269 14.34 6.23 -20.90
CA ASP A 269 14.30 4.99 -21.66
C ASP A 269 15.27 3.95 -21.07
N GLY A 270 14.77 2.73 -20.93
CA GLY A 270 15.51 1.63 -20.33
C GLY A 270 14.61 0.42 -20.07
N SER A 271 15.23 -0.69 -19.67
CA SER A 271 14.53 -1.95 -19.40
C SER A 271 13.50 -1.83 -18.28
N LEU A 272 13.74 -0.98 -17.28
CA LEU A 272 12.82 -0.76 -16.16
C LEU A 272 11.50 -0.13 -16.62
N LYS A 273 11.55 1.04 -17.27
CA LYS A 273 10.39 1.73 -17.86
C LYS A 273 9.63 0.83 -18.85
N GLN A 274 10.35 0.11 -19.71
CA GLN A 274 9.72 -0.82 -20.67
C GLN A 274 9.02 -2.00 -19.96
N GLY A 275 9.62 -2.53 -18.91
CA GLY A 275 9.06 -3.58 -18.07
C GLY A 275 7.77 -3.14 -17.39
N PHE A 276 7.79 -1.97 -16.74
CA PHE A 276 6.64 -1.38 -16.06
C PHE A 276 5.50 -1.06 -17.03
N ARG A 277 5.79 -0.48 -18.20
CA ARG A 277 4.77 -0.29 -19.25
C ARG A 277 4.14 -1.60 -19.70
N LYS A 278 4.94 -2.64 -19.91
CA LYS A 278 4.41 -3.96 -20.29
C LYS A 278 3.54 -4.54 -19.18
N ALA A 279 3.96 -4.40 -17.92
CA ALA A 279 3.20 -4.83 -16.76
C ALA A 279 1.88 -4.07 -16.61
N THR A 280 1.92 -2.74 -16.68
CA THR A 280 0.73 -1.88 -16.67
C THR A 280 -0.25 -2.29 -17.77
N ARG A 281 0.19 -2.49 -19.01
CA ARG A 281 -0.70 -2.97 -20.11
C ARG A 281 -1.32 -4.33 -19.80
N ALA A 282 -0.52 -5.28 -19.31
CA ALA A 282 -1.01 -6.61 -18.94
C ALA A 282 -2.03 -6.56 -17.79
N TYR A 283 -1.76 -5.72 -16.79
CA TYR A 283 -2.62 -5.49 -15.65
C TYR A 283 -3.94 -4.82 -16.06
N CYS A 284 -3.91 -3.76 -16.88
CA CYS A 284 -5.11 -3.11 -17.41
C CYS A 284 -6.01 -4.13 -18.11
N LYS A 285 -5.41 -4.97 -18.97
CA LYS A 285 -6.13 -6.07 -19.63
C LYS A 285 -6.75 -7.06 -18.64
N ALA A 286 -6.03 -7.42 -17.58
CA ALA A 286 -6.54 -8.34 -16.56
C ALA A 286 -7.70 -7.75 -15.74
N GLN A 287 -7.74 -6.42 -15.60
CA GLN A 287 -8.76 -5.67 -14.87
C GLN A 287 -9.95 -5.23 -15.75
N SER A 288 -10.01 -5.69 -17.00
CA SER A 288 -10.99 -5.24 -18.01
C SER A 288 -10.96 -3.72 -18.22
N MET A 289 -9.78 -3.10 -18.09
CA MET A 289 -9.56 -1.68 -18.31
C MET A 289 -8.88 -1.46 -19.67
N ASP A 290 -9.46 -0.59 -20.49
CA ASP A 290 -8.82 -0.18 -21.73
C ASP A 290 -7.54 0.59 -21.45
N TYR A 291 -6.43 0.15 -22.05
CA TYR A 291 -5.18 0.88 -21.99
C TYR A 291 -5.24 2.05 -22.99
N ASP A 292 -5.76 3.19 -22.54
CA ASP A 292 -5.56 4.47 -23.22
C ASP A 292 -4.39 5.21 -22.56
N PRO A 293 -3.28 5.39 -23.28
CA PRO A 293 -2.26 6.39 -23.02
C PRO A 293 -2.60 7.58 -22.11
N LYS A 294 -3.57 8.39 -22.54
CA LYS A 294 -3.94 9.65 -21.90
C LYS A 294 -4.64 9.41 -20.57
N VAL A 295 -5.42 8.33 -20.50
CA VAL A 295 -6.09 7.92 -19.26
C VAL A 295 -5.06 7.44 -18.24
N ILE A 296 -4.09 6.63 -18.65
CA ILE A 296 -3.02 6.16 -17.76
C ILE A 296 -2.17 7.33 -17.23
N GLU A 297 -1.82 8.29 -18.09
CA GLU A 297 -1.11 9.51 -17.65
C GLU A 297 -1.95 10.31 -16.64
N ALA A 298 -3.25 10.51 -16.90
CA ALA A 298 -4.14 11.20 -15.97
C ALA A 298 -4.25 10.46 -14.62
N LEU A 299 -4.37 9.14 -14.62
CA LEU A 299 -4.40 8.33 -13.41
C LEU A 299 -3.07 8.39 -12.64
N PHE A 300 -1.94 8.47 -13.35
CA PHE A 300 -0.62 8.63 -12.75
C PHE A 300 -0.47 10.00 -12.06
N VAL A 301 -0.95 11.08 -12.67
CA VAL A 301 -0.96 12.42 -12.06
C VAL A 301 -1.78 12.44 -10.77
N LEU A 302 -2.98 11.84 -10.80
CA LEU A 302 -3.83 11.75 -9.60
C LEU A 302 -3.21 10.87 -8.52
N TRP A 303 -2.49 9.80 -8.89
CA TRP A 303 -1.71 8.99 -7.96
C TRP A 303 -0.59 9.79 -7.29
N LEU A 304 0.11 10.65 -8.02
CA LEU A 304 1.14 11.53 -7.44
C LEU A 304 0.54 12.45 -6.36
N ALA A 305 -0.65 13.00 -6.60
CA ALA A 305 -1.36 13.80 -5.61
C ALA A 305 -1.77 12.96 -4.39
N ASP A 306 -2.36 11.78 -4.59
CA ASP A 306 -2.76 10.86 -3.52
C ASP A 306 -1.58 10.46 -2.63
N ARG A 307 -0.46 10.09 -3.28
CA ARG A 307 0.78 9.75 -2.62
C ARG A 307 1.28 10.90 -1.75
N ALA A 308 1.35 12.12 -2.29
CA ALA A 308 1.82 13.29 -1.55
C ALA A 308 0.94 13.57 -0.32
N VAL A 309 -0.40 13.44 -0.45
CA VAL A 309 -1.35 13.60 0.66
C VAL A 309 -1.13 12.53 1.74
N ASN A 310 -1.08 11.24 1.38
CA ASN A 310 -0.91 10.15 2.35
C ASN A 310 0.41 10.29 3.12
N GLU A 311 1.48 10.73 2.46
CA GLU A 311 2.77 10.87 3.09
C GLU A 311 2.85 12.10 3.98
N ARG A 312 2.20 13.19 3.59
CA ARG A 312 2.03 14.34 4.46
C ARG A 312 1.28 13.97 5.73
N TYR A 313 0.27 13.12 5.61
CA TYR A 313 -0.49 12.60 6.74
C TYR A 313 0.39 11.73 7.67
N LEU A 314 1.23 10.84 7.11
CA LEU A 314 2.12 9.97 7.88
C LEU A 314 3.31 10.68 8.51
N PHE A 315 3.99 11.53 7.74
CA PHE A 315 5.32 12.05 8.05
C PHE A 315 5.33 13.56 8.36
N GLY A 316 4.19 14.24 8.21
CA GLY A 316 4.05 15.66 8.57
C GLY A 316 4.97 16.56 7.76
N ARG A 317 5.41 17.68 8.35
CA ARG A 317 6.47 18.56 7.81
C ARG A 317 7.85 17.99 8.10
N SER A 318 8.14 16.80 7.57
CA SER A 318 9.52 16.32 7.53
C SER A 318 10.15 16.79 6.22
N TYR A 319 11.19 17.61 6.31
CA TYR A 319 11.88 18.22 5.17
C TYR A 319 12.38 17.18 4.15
N GLU A 320 12.74 15.98 4.61
CA GLU A 320 13.22 14.89 3.76
C GLU A 320 12.08 14.20 3.00
N THR A 321 10.86 14.11 3.56
CA THR A 321 9.71 13.48 2.89
C THR A 321 8.92 14.44 2.01
N ASP A 322 8.82 15.73 2.38
CA ASP A 322 8.20 16.77 1.55
C ASP A 322 8.97 16.96 0.24
N MET A 323 10.32 16.99 0.29
CA MET A 323 11.19 17.14 -0.89
C MET A 323 11.27 15.90 -1.78
N LEU A 324 10.81 14.72 -1.38
CA LEU A 324 11.00 13.54 -2.23
C LEU A 324 9.81 13.29 -3.17
N ARG A 325 8.65 13.89 -2.88
CA ARG A 325 7.38 13.33 -3.38
C ARG A 325 6.32 14.36 -3.80
N HIS A 326 6.26 15.55 -3.18
CA HIS A 326 5.78 16.74 -3.93
C HIS A 326 6.71 17.01 -5.12
N ASP A 327 8.02 16.80 -4.93
CA ASP A 327 8.99 16.81 -6.03
C ASP A 327 8.67 15.81 -7.13
N ASN A 328 7.94 14.71 -6.89
CA ASN A 328 7.54 13.83 -7.98
C ASN A 328 6.53 14.50 -8.92
N MET A 329 5.65 15.36 -8.40
CA MET A 329 4.79 16.22 -9.23
C MET A 329 5.63 17.23 -10.01
N SER A 330 6.56 17.92 -9.35
CA SER A 330 7.50 18.84 -10.01
C SER A 330 8.35 18.14 -11.09
N LEU A 331 8.87 16.95 -10.80
CA LEU A 331 9.63 16.12 -11.72
C LEU A 331 8.78 15.70 -12.91
N TYR A 332 7.54 15.32 -12.67
CA TYR A 332 6.60 15.05 -13.75
C TYR A 332 6.43 16.29 -14.63
N LEU A 333 6.17 17.47 -14.07
CA LEU A 333 6.04 18.73 -14.83
C LEU A 333 7.31 19.07 -15.63
N GLU A 334 8.50 18.93 -15.03
CA GLU A 334 9.79 19.16 -15.69
C GLU A 334 10.02 18.23 -16.91
N ASN A 335 9.46 17.00 -16.85
CA ASN A 335 9.71 15.93 -17.83
C ASN A 335 8.52 15.63 -18.75
N ARG A 336 7.36 16.28 -18.58
CA ARG A 336 6.15 16.17 -19.43
C ARG A 336 6.33 16.74 -20.84
N LYS A 337 7.56 17.00 -21.31
CA LYS A 337 7.79 17.69 -22.59
C LYS A 337 7.31 16.83 -23.77
N PRO A 338 6.75 17.46 -24.83
CA PRO A 338 6.07 16.76 -25.95
C PRO A 338 6.93 15.80 -26.79
N ASN A 339 8.23 15.73 -26.56
CA ASN A 339 9.18 14.86 -27.30
C ASN A 339 9.71 13.68 -26.49
N TRP A 340 9.40 13.62 -25.19
CA TRP A 340 9.59 12.43 -24.40
C TRP A 340 8.25 11.72 -24.49
N GLY A 341 8.20 10.65 -25.28
CA GLY A 341 6.98 9.86 -25.46
C GLY A 341 6.23 9.80 -24.14
N THR A 342 4.96 10.23 -24.17
CA THR A 342 4.11 10.34 -22.98
C THR A 342 4.24 9.05 -22.17
N PHE A 343 3.94 9.00 -20.86
CA PHE A 343 4.03 7.76 -20.06
C PHE A 343 3.45 6.52 -20.79
N ALA A 344 2.50 6.79 -21.68
CA ALA A 344 1.88 6.02 -22.73
C ALA A 344 2.62 5.56 -24.03
N ASP A 345 3.49 6.38 -24.65
CA ASP A 345 4.14 6.09 -25.96
C ASP A 345 5.42 5.27 -25.76
#